data_AF-A0A0S8K8F4-F1
#
_entry.id   AF-A0A0S8K8F4-F1
#
_cell.length_a   1.000
_cell.length_b   1.000
_cell.length_c   1.000
_cell.angle_alpha   90.00
_cell.angle_beta   90.00
_cell.angle_gamma   90.00
#
_symmetry.space_group_name_H-M   'P 1'
#
loop_
_entity.id
_entity.type
_entity.pdbx_description
1 polymer ?
#
loop_
_entity_poly.entity_id
_entity_poly.type
_entity_poly.pdbx_seq_one_letter_code
_entity_poly.pdbx_strand_id
1 'polypeptide(L)'
;MKGKGCLIAVLIVILVLIIVAAVFYFNRGKIADWFADKMVDQILANLPVDYDEAMARQTMDQFIAAIKEGRVEREEVKEILDLFQAAWADKKLETHEVDELMEAMQEAVR
;
A
#
# COMPACT_ATOMS: atom_id res chain seq x y z
N MET A 1 35.17 8.95 -29.60
CA MET A 1 35.12 8.69 -28.14
C MET A 1 33.67 8.81 -27.65
N LYS A 2 32.87 7.74 -27.72
CA LYS A 2 31.50 7.65 -27.17
C LYS A 2 31.35 6.24 -26.62
N GLY A 3 31.54 6.05 -25.31
CA GLY A 3 31.53 4.69 -24.74
C GLY A 3 31.57 4.60 -23.22
N LYS A 4 31.92 5.70 -22.52
CA LYS A 4 32.03 5.68 -21.05
C LYS A 4 30.76 6.21 -20.35
N GLY A 5 30.04 7.17 -20.94
CA GLY A 5 28.85 7.77 -20.32
C GLY A 5 27.63 6.84 -20.22
N CYS A 6 27.40 5.97 -21.22
CA CYS A 6 26.28 5.03 -21.21
C CYS A 6 26.49 3.91 -20.19
N LEU A 7 27.73 3.42 -20.07
CA LEU A 7 28.08 2.34 -19.14
C LEU A 7 27.98 2.80 -17.68
N ILE A 8 28.31 4.06 -17.40
CA ILE A 8 28.13 4.69 -16.08
C ILE A 8 26.64 4.85 -15.74
N ALA A 9 25.81 5.30 -16.70
CA ALA A 9 24.37 5.43 -16.47
C ALA A 9 23.70 4.08 -16.20
N VAL A 10 24.07 3.03 -16.93
CA VAL A 10 23.56 1.67 -16.72
C VAL A 10 23.99 1.11 -15.36
N LEU A 11 25.24 1.35 -14.94
CA LEU A 11 25.71 0.95 -13.62
C LEU A 11 24.95 1.64 -12.48
N ILE A 12 24.61 2.92 -12.63
CA ILE A 12 23.81 3.65 -11.64
C ILE A 12 22.40 3.08 -11.55
N VAL A 13 21.74 2.79 -12.68
CA VAL A 13 20.40 2.20 -12.70
C VAL A 13 20.40 0.81 -12.05
N ILE A 14 21.39 -0.02 -12.34
CA ILE A 14 21.53 -1.34 -11.72
C ILE A 14 21.77 -1.22 -10.21
N LEU A 15 22.59 -0.26 -9.77
CA LEU A 15 22.84 -0.01 -8.35
C LEU A 15 21.56 0.43 -7.62
N VAL A 16 20.76 1.30 -8.23
CA VAL A 16 19.46 1.73 -7.69
C VAL A 16 18.49 0.56 -7.60
N LEU A 17 18.41 -0.30 -8.62
CA LEU A 17 17.57 -1.50 -8.59
C LEU A 17 18.02 -2.50 -7.52
N ILE A 18 19.33 -2.66 -7.31
CA ILE A 18 19.88 -3.51 -6.24
C ILE A 18 19.54 -2.92 -4.87
N ILE A 19 19.61 -1.61 -4.68
CA ILE A 19 19.21 -0.95 -3.44
C ILE A 19 17.71 -1.14 -3.19
N VAL A 20 16.86 -0.92 -4.19
CA VAL A 20 15.41 -1.14 -4.09
C VAL A 20 15.10 -2.61 -3.78
N ALA A 21 15.76 -3.56 -4.43
CA ALA A 21 15.62 -4.98 -4.18
C ALA A 21 16.14 -5.40 -2.80
N ALA A 22 17.27 -4.86 -2.35
CA ALA A 22 17.84 -5.11 -1.03
C ALA A 22 16.95 -4.52 0.08
N VAL A 23 16.36 -3.35 -0.15
CA VAL A 23 15.32 -2.75 0.70
C VAL A 23 14.12 -3.69 0.75
N PHE A 24 13.59 -4.14 -0.40
CA PHE A 24 12.52 -5.15 -0.50
C PHE A 24 12.86 -6.53 0.08
N TYR A 25 14.13 -6.90 0.21
CA TYR A 25 14.56 -8.20 0.72
C TYR A 25 14.86 -8.17 2.23
N PHE A 26 15.58 -7.16 2.71
CA PHE A 26 16.05 -7.07 4.10
C PHE A 26 15.10 -6.31 5.04
N ASN A 27 14.23 -5.46 4.52
CA ASN A 27 13.37 -4.59 5.33
C ASN A 27 11.88 -4.77 5.04
N ARG A 28 11.45 -5.94 4.54
CA ARG A 28 10.02 -6.21 4.22
C ARG A 28 9.06 -5.72 5.30
N GLY A 29 9.37 -5.98 6.58
CA GLY A 29 8.58 -5.47 7.71
C GLY A 29 8.57 -3.94 7.77
N LYS A 30 9.74 -3.27 7.82
CA LYS A 30 9.82 -1.81 7.95
C LYS A 30 9.27 -1.02 6.75
N ILE A 31 9.34 -1.58 5.54
CA ILE A 31 8.79 -0.95 4.33
C ILE A 31 7.30 -1.21 4.23
N ALA A 32 6.83 -2.42 4.57
CA ALA A 32 5.40 -2.69 4.67
C ALA A 32 4.78 -1.81 5.75
N ASP A 33 5.43 -1.62 6.90
CA ASP A 33 5.00 -0.71 7.96
C ASP A 33 4.92 0.73 7.47
N TRP A 34 6.01 1.23 6.86
CA TRP A 34 6.04 2.60 6.33
C TRP A 34 5.05 2.84 5.17
N PHE A 35 4.87 1.84 4.30
CA PHE A 35 3.94 1.91 3.18
C PHE A 35 2.49 1.80 3.65
N ALA A 36 2.21 0.92 4.62
CA ALA A 36 0.91 0.80 5.26
C ALA A 36 0.53 2.11 5.97
N ASP A 37 1.43 2.67 6.79
CA ASP A 37 1.21 3.96 7.45
C ASP A 37 0.95 5.07 6.42
N LYS A 38 1.70 5.10 5.31
CA LYS A 38 1.49 6.09 4.24
C LYS A 38 0.19 5.92 3.47
N MET A 39 -0.27 4.69 3.27
CA MET A 39 -1.58 4.44 2.65
C MET A 39 -2.72 4.81 3.60
N VAL A 40 -2.59 4.52 4.89
CA VAL A 40 -3.53 4.95 5.94
C VAL A 40 -3.71 6.45 5.92
N ASP A 41 -2.60 7.19 5.98
CA ASP A 41 -2.64 8.66 5.93
C ASP A 41 -3.32 9.18 4.66
N GLN A 42 -3.10 8.52 3.51
CA GLN A 42 -3.72 8.94 2.25
C GLN A 42 -5.21 8.61 2.18
N ILE A 43 -5.63 7.45 2.65
CA ILE A 43 -7.05 7.07 2.67
C ILE A 43 -7.81 8.00 3.63
N LEU A 44 -7.32 8.18 4.86
CA LEU A 44 -7.93 9.07 5.85
C LEU A 44 -8.01 10.52 5.37
N ALA A 45 -6.96 11.03 4.72
CA ALA A 45 -6.93 12.40 4.20
C ALA A 45 -7.89 12.64 3.01
N ASN A 46 -8.37 11.57 2.35
CA ASN A 46 -9.25 11.66 1.20
C ASN A 46 -10.58 10.94 1.42
N LEU A 47 -10.92 10.65 2.68
CA LEU A 47 -12.24 10.17 3.02
C LEU A 47 -13.30 11.19 2.57
N PRO A 48 -14.46 10.71 2.09
CA PRO A 48 -15.63 11.56 1.90
C PRO A 48 -15.95 12.32 3.19
N VAL A 49 -16.39 13.58 3.07
CA VAL A 49 -16.66 14.46 4.22
C VAL A 49 -17.68 13.86 5.20
N ASP A 50 -18.59 13.03 4.69
CA ASP A 50 -19.65 12.39 5.47
C ASP A 50 -19.27 11.00 6.01
N TYR A 51 -18.01 10.56 5.83
CA TYR A 51 -17.54 9.25 6.27
C TYR A 51 -17.08 9.27 7.74
N ASP A 52 -17.34 8.18 8.47
CA ASP A 52 -16.86 8.02 9.84
C ASP A 52 -15.36 7.69 9.86
N GLU A 53 -14.53 8.73 10.05
CA GLU A 53 -13.08 8.61 10.13
C GLU A 53 -12.61 7.65 11.24
N ALA A 54 -13.31 7.62 12.38
CA ALA A 54 -12.93 6.77 13.50
C ALA A 54 -13.14 5.29 13.18
N MET A 55 -14.26 4.98 12.53
CA MET A 55 -14.56 3.63 12.07
C MET A 55 -13.60 3.17 10.95
N ALA A 56 -13.32 4.04 9.99
CA ALA A 56 -12.33 3.78 8.93
C ALA A 56 -10.94 3.48 9.53
N ARG A 57 -10.47 4.34 10.43
CA ARG A 57 -9.19 4.18 11.11
C ARG A 57 -9.11 2.87 11.89
N GLN A 58 -10.15 2.54 12.65
CA GLN A 58 -10.21 1.30 13.41
C GLN A 58 -10.12 0.06 12.50
N THR A 59 -10.86 0.06 11.39
CA THR A 59 -10.85 -1.04 10.41
C THR A 59 -9.45 -1.22 9.80
N MET A 60 -8.81 -0.12 9.39
CA MET A 60 -7.46 -0.15 8.83
C MET A 60 -6.40 -0.61 9.85
N ASP A 61 -6.47 -0.12 11.08
CA ASP A 61 -5.55 -0.51 12.15
C ASP A 61 -5.65 -2.03 12.44
N GLN A 62 -6.87 -2.59 12.44
CA GLN A 62 -7.11 -4.02 12.62
C GLN A 62 -6.58 -4.85 11.44
N PHE A 63 -6.80 -4.39 10.21
CA PHE A 63 -6.30 -5.06 9.01
C PHE A 63 -4.76 -5.08 8.98
N ILE A 64 -4.11 -3.96 9.28
CA ILE A 64 -2.65 -3.87 9.34
C ILE A 64 -2.08 -4.78 10.44
N ALA A 65 -2.74 -4.84 11.61
CA ALA A 65 -2.34 -5.76 12.67
C ALA A 65 -2.45 -7.22 12.21
N ALA A 66 -3.54 -7.59 11.52
CA ALA A 66 -3.74 -8.94 11.00
C ALA A 66 -2.69 -9.32 9.93
N ILE A 67 -2.31 -8.39 9.04
CA ILE A 67 -1.19 -8.60 8.09
C ILE A 67 0.13 -8.84 8.84
N LYS A 68 0.44 -8.01 9.84
CA LYS A 68 1.67 -8.13 10.65
C LYS A 68 1.75 -9.46 11.38
N GLU A 69 0.61 -9.96 11.85
CA GLU A 69 0.47 -11.24 12.53
C GLU A 69 0.45 -12.44 11.55
N GLY A 70 0.40 -12.18 10.23
CA GLY A 70 0.33 -13.21 9.20
C GLY A 70 -1.03 -13.93 9.17
N ARG A 71 -2.10 -13.28 9.64
CA ARG A 71 -3.47 -13.80 9.65
C ARG A 71 -4.25 -13.51 8.36
N VAL A 72 -3.71 -12.64 7.51
CA VAL A 72 -4.29 -12.31 6.19
C VAL A 72 -3.46 -12.98 5.10
N GLU A 73 -4.11 -13.64 4.16
CA GLU A 73 -3.45 -14.27 3.02
C GLU A 73 -2.96 -13.23 2.01
N ARG A 74 -1.96 -13.58 1.20
CA ARG A 74 -1.39 -12.62 0.24
C ARG A 74 -2.38 -12.26 -0.87
N GLU A 75 -3.24 -13.20 -1.22
CA GLU A 75 -4.31 -13.08 -2.18
C GLU A 75 -5.32 -12.03 -1.72
N GLU A 76 -5.75 -12.05 -0.46
CA GLU A 76 -6.68 -11.08 0.13
C GLU A 76 -6.05 -9.67 0.18
N VAL A 77 -4.78 -9.58 0.59
CA VAL A 77 -4.05 -8.29 0.55
C VAL A 77 -3.99 -7.74 -0.87
N LYS A 78 -3.77 -8.60 -1.86
CA LYS A 78 -3.71 -8.19 -3.26
C LYS A 78 -5.07 -7.69 -3.75
N GLU A 79 -6.16 -8.38 -3.44
CA GLU A 79 -7.52 -7.97 -3.81
C GLU A 79 -7.87 -6.60 -3.24
N ILE A 80 -7.54 -6.34 -1.96
CA ILE A 80 -7.76 -5.05 -1.31
C ILE A 80 -6.92 -3.93 -1.96
N LEU A 81 -5.67 -4.23 -2.36
CA LEU A 81 -4.82 -3.27 -3.08
C LEU A 81 -5.35 -2.97 -4.49
N ASP A 82 -5.89 -3.96 -5.18
CA ASP A 82 -6.48 -3.80 -6.51
C ASP A 82 -7.77 -2.96 -6.41
N LEU A 83 -8.61 -3.19 -5.39
CA LEU A 83 -9.79 -2.36 -5.08
C LEU A 83 -9.40 -0.91 -4.78
N PHE A 84 -8.40 -0.70 -3.93
CA PHE A 84 -7.91 0.65 -3.63
C PHE A 84 -7.39 1.36 -4.89
N GLN A 85 -6.65 0.67 -5.76
CA GLN A 85 -6.17 1.26 -7.01
C GLN A 85 -7.30 1.61 -7.98
N ALA A 86 -8.35 0.80 -8.02
CA ALA A 86 -9.54 1.07 -8.84
C ALA A 86 -10.30 2.29 -8.33
N ALA A 87 -10.57 2.34 -7.01
CA ALA A 87 -11.20 3.48 -6.35
C ALA A 87 -10.36 4.76 -6.52
N TRP A 88 -9.04 4.66 -6.34
CA TRP A 88 -8.14 5.82 -6.44
C TRP A 88 -7.81 6.24 -7.88
N ALA A 89 -8.36 5.59 -8.91
CA ALA A 89 -8.00 5.82 -10.31
C ALA A 89 -8.27 7.27 -10.76
N ASP A 90 -9.33 7.89 -10.26
CA ASP A 90 -9.69 9.28 -10.54
C ASP A 90 -9.16 10.27 -9.47
N LYS A 91 -8.41 9.76 -8.49
CA LYS A 91 -7.85 10.46 -7.32
C LYS A 91 -8.89 11.01 -6.36
N LYS A 92 -10.08 10.45 -6.33
CA LYS A 92 -11.12 10.73 -5.35
C LYS A 92 -11.61 9.41 -4.79
N LEU A 93 -12.00 9.40 -3.52
CA LEU A 93 -12.71 8.26 -2.95
C LEU A 93 -14.17 8.67 -2.79
N GLU A 94 -15.06 7.93 -3.43
CA GLU A 94 -16.49 8.03 -3.20
C GLU A 94 -16.90 7.17 -2.01
N THR A 95 -17.99 7.52 -1.33
CA THR A 95 -18.47 6.80 -0.14
C THR A 95 -18.64 5.30 -0.38
N HIS A 96 -19.21 4.92 -1.53
CA HIS A 96 -19.43 3.52 -1.87
C HIS A 96 -18.11 2.75 -2.09
N GLU A 97 -17.09 3.39 -2.65
CA GLU A 97 -15.77 2.78 -2.87
C GLU A 97 -15.02 2.59 -1.54
N VAL A 98 -15.17 3.54 -0.62
CA VAL A 98 -14.65 3.38 0.74
C VAL A 98 -15.37 2.26 1.47
N ASP A 99 -16.70 2.16 1.35
CA ASP A 99 -17.47 1.08 1.96
C ASP A 99 -17.03 -0.30 1.45
N GLU A 100 -16.89 -0.48 0.13
CA GLU A 100 -16.38 -1.72 -0.47
C GLU A 100 -14.96 -2.05 0.03
N LEU A 101 -14.09 -1.05 0.16
CA LEU A 101 -12.73 -1.23 0.65
C LEU A 101 -12.71 -1.62 2.14
N MET A 102 -13.56 -1.01 2.96
CA MET A 102 -13.66 -1.33 4.40
C MET A 102 -14.27 -2.71 4.62
N GLU A 103 -15.29 -3.08 3.83
CA GLU A 103 -15.90 -4.41 3.88
C GLU A 103 -14.88 -5.49 3.53
N ALA A 104 -14.14 -5.35 2.44
CA ALA A 104 -13.09 -6.28 2.05
C ALA A 104 -12.00 -6.44 3.13
N MET A 105 -11.59 -5.33 3.76
CA MET A 105 -10.65 -5.38 4.90
C MET A 105 -11.21 -6.11 6.10
N GLN A 106 -12.50 -5.94 6.43
CA GLN A 106 -13.14 -6.64 7.54
C GLN A 106 -13.31 -8.13 7.26
N GLU A 107 -13.63 -8.51 6.02
CA GLU A 107 -13.75 -9.90 5.60
C GLU A 107 -12.41 -10.63 5.72
N ALA A 108 -11.32 -10.01 5.27
CA ALA A 108 -9.97 -10.57 5.32
C ALA A 108 -9.41 -10.76 6.75
N VAL A 109 -10.03 -10.15 7.77
CA VAL A 109 -9.58 -10.24 9.18
C VAL A 109 -10.36 -11.29 9.99
N ARG A 110 -11.48 -11.79 9.47
CA ARG A 110 -12.35 -12.77 10.14
C ARG A 110 -11.72 -14.16 10.24
#